data_AF-A0A1W9WPD8-F1
#
_entry.id   AF-A0A1W9WPD8-F1
#
_cell.length_a   1.000
_cell.length_b   1.000
_cell.length_c   1.000
_cell.angle_alpha   90.00
_cell.angle_beta   90.00
_cell.angle_gamma   90.00
#
_symmetry.space_group_name_H-M   'P 1'
#
loop_
_entity.id
_entity.type
_entity.pdbx_description
1 polymer ?
#
loop_
_entity_poly.entity_id
_entity_poly.type
_entity_poly.pdbx_seq_one_letter_code
_entity_poly.pdbx_strand_id
1 'polypeptide(L)' 'MSIAVGSRGFVDRVKSILGVLALGRKSIESGESYQLREPSVPYNAYFEGKKDDIGSENTLLWDVNF' A
#
# COMPACT_ATOMS: atom_id res chain seq x y z
N MET A 1 1.69 2.48 3.37
CA MET A 1 1.67 3.55 4.40
C MET A 1 0.95 3.03 5.63
N SER A 2 1.52 3.20 6.84
CA SER A 2 0.86 2.89 8.11
C SER A 2 0.36 4.17 8.78
N ILE A 3 -0.80 4.11 9.42
CA ILE A 3 -1.42 5.27 10.11
C ILE A 3 -1.29 5.17 11.64
N ALA A 4 -1.09 3.95 12.16
CA ALA A 4 -0.85 3.69 13.57
C ALA A 4 0.07 2.48 13.71
N VAL A 5 1.00 2.54 14.65
CA VAL A 5 1.92 1.44 15.00
C VAL A 5 2.00 1.34 16.52
N GLY A 6 1.88 0.14 17.08
CA GLY A 6 1.96 -0.06 18.53
C GLY A 6 1.36 -1.38 18.98
N SER A 7 0.89 -1.45 20.23
CA SER A 7 0.21 -2.64 20.74
C SER A 7 -1.12 -2.89 20.01
N ARG A 8 -1.57 -4.14 20.00
CA ARG A 8 -2.84 -4.51 19.34
C ARG A 8 -4.02 -3.67 19.82
N GLY A 9 -4.16 -3.50 21.14
CA GLY A 9 -5.23 -2.70 21.72
C GLY A 9 -5.19 -1.23 21.32
N PHE A 10 -4.00 -0.64 21.20
CA PHE A 10 -3.83 0.73 20.69
C PHE A 10 -4.29 0.82 19.23
N VAL A 11 -3.84 -0.10 18.39
CA VAL A 11 -4.15 -0.12 16.95
C VAL A 11 -5.65 -0.33 16.69
N ASP A 12 -6.28 -1.24 17.44
CA ASP A 12 -7.72 -1.50 17.33
C ASP A 12 -8.56 -0.30 17.80
N ARG A 13 -8.12 0.39 18.87
CA ARG A 13 -8.74 1.63 19.31
C ARG A 13 -8.66 2.71 18.25
N VAL A 14 -7.48 2.92 17.66
CA VAL A 14 -7.31 3.91 16.57
C VAL A 14 -8.17 3.54 15.37
N LYS A 15 -8.24 2.26 14.99
CA LYS A 15 -9.12 1.79 13.92
C LYS A 15 -10.60 2.10 14.19
N SER A 16 -11.06 1.89 15.42
CA SER A 16 -12.43 2.19 15.83
C SER A 16 -12.74 3.69 15.77
N ILE A 17 -11.82 4.55 16.23
CA ILE A 17 -11.97 6.01 16.18
C ILE A 17 -12.04 6.50 14.72
N LEU A 18 -11.22 5.95 13.84
CA LEU A 18 -11.19 6.32 12.43
C LEU A 18 -12.43 5.87 11.65
N GLY A 19 -13.09 4.80 12.11
CA GLY A 19 -14.33 4.29 11.49
C GLY A 19 -14.17 4.09 9.98
N VAL A 20 -14.96 4.83 9.20
CA VAL A 20 -14.95 4.77 7.72
C VAL A 20 -13.61 5.20 7.13
N LEU A 21 -12.84 6.07 7.79
CA LEU A 21 -11.50 6.49 7.31
C LEU A 21 -10.47 5.34 7.37
N ALA A 22 -10.72 4.34 8.23
CA ALA A 22 -9.92 3.12 8.29
C ALA A 22 -10.44 2.01 7.37
N LEU A 23 -11.46 2.27 6.55
CA LEU A 23 -11.96 1.27 5.60
C LEU A 23 -10.84 0.82 4.65
N GLY A 24 -10.79 -0.49 4.38
CA GLY A 24 -9.71 -1.09 3.57
C GLY A 24 -8.39 -1.32 4.32
N ARG A 25 -8.22 -0.77 5.53
CA ARG A 25 -7.02 -0.97 6.37
C ARG A 25 -7.22 -2.12 7.36
N LYS A 26 -6.16 -2.90 7.54
CA LYS A 26 -6.12 -4.03 8.49
C LYS A 26 -5.03 -3.79 9.55
N SER A 27 -5.28 -4.31 10.74
CA SER A 27 -4.27 -4.49 11.78
C SER A 27 -3.39 -5.67 11.36
N ILE A 28 -2.15 -5.40 11.00
CA ILE A 28 -1.17 -6.38 10.55
C ILE A 28 -0.06 -6.45 11.59
N GLU A 29 0.31 -7.66 12.00
CA GLU A 29 1.46 -7.88 12.88
C GLU A 29 2.76 -7.57 12.14
N SER A 30 3.68 -6.88 12.82
CA SER A 30 4.97 -6.48 12.29
C SER A 30 6.00 -6.54 13.41
N GLY A 31 6.69 -7.67 13.51
CA GLY A 31 7.62 -7.94 14.59
C GLY A 31 6.89 -7.98 15.94
N GLU A 32 7.35 -7.18 16.90
CA GLU A 32 6.76 -7.08 18.25
C GLU A 32 5.56 -6.13 18.34
N SER A 33 5.12 -5.57 17.20
CA SER A 33 4.09 -4.53 17.15
C SER A 33 3.01 -4.84 16.11
N TYR A 34 1.93 -4.07 16.16
CA TYR A 34 0.85 -4.08 15.18
C TYR A 34 0.86 -2.78 14.40
N GLN A 35 0.44 -2.84 13.14
CA GLN A 35 0.30 -1.69 12.26
C GLN A 35 -1.09 -1.65 11.66
N LEU A 36 -1.74 -0.48 11.66
CA LEU A 36 -2.92 -0.24 10.85
C LEU A 36 -2.47 0.26 9.48
N ARG A 37 -2.60 -0.59 8.45
CA ARG A 37 -2.25 -0.22 7.06
C ARG A 37 -3.11 -0.96 6.06
N GLU A 38 -3.08 -0.50 4.82
CA GLU A 38 -3.66 -1.26 3.71
C GLU A 38 -2.87 -2.55 3.50
N PRO A 39 -3.56 -3.67 3.20
CA PRO A 39 -2.90 -4.89 2.75
C PRO A 39 -2.10 -4.59 1.49
N SER A 40 -0.80 -4.87 1.51
CA SER A 40 0.01 -4.86 0.28
C SER A 40 0.01 -6.26 -0.31
N VAL A 41 -0.55 -6.41 -1.50
CA VAL A 41 -0.36 -7.61 -2.31
C VAL A 41 0.95 -7.44 -3.09
N PRO A 42 1.83 -8.45 -3.16
CA PRO A 42 3.02 -8.37 -4.00
C PRO A 42 2.61 -8.06 -5.44
N TYR A 43 3.19 -7.01 -6.04
CA TYR A 43 2.88 -6.58 -7.41
C TYR A 43 3.01 -7.73 -8.41
N ASN A 44 4.05 -8.56 -8.25
CA ASN A 44 4.30 -9.71 -9.12
C ASN A 44 3.19 -10.76 -9.05
N ALA A 45 2.55 -10.95 -7.89
CA ALA A 45 1.51 -11.98 -7.71
C ALA A 45 0.17 -11.60 -8.37
N TYR A 46 -0.04 -10.31 -8.69
CA TYR A 46 -1.28 -9.82 -9.28
C TYR A 46 -1.15 -9.51 -10.79
N PHE A 47 0.08 -9.33 -11.27
CA PHE A 47 0.36 -8.85 -12.64
C PHE A 47 1.35 -9.73 -13.41
N GLU A 48 1.49 -11.01 -13.05
CA GLU A 48 2.45 -11.93 -13.68
C GLU A 48 2.29 -12.03 -15.21
N GLY A 49 1.07 -11.86 -15.73
CA GLY A 49 0.77 -11.82 -17.17
C GLY A 49 0.72 -10.44 -17.84
N LYS A 50 1.02 -9.34 -17.13
CA LYS A 50 1.00 -7.96 -17.66
C LYS A 50 2.37 -7.26 -17.62
N LYS A 51 3.44 -8.03 -17.49
CA LYS A 51 4.81 -7.54 -17.73
C LYS A 51 5.18 -7.77 -19.19
N ASP A 52 4.38 -7.24 -20.10
CA ASP A 52 4.88 -7.02 -21.46
C ASP A 52 5.71 -5.73 -21.45
N ASP A 53 6.64 -5.61 -22.38
CA ASP A 53 7.59 -4.50 -22.46
C ASP A 53 6.84 -3.15 -22.56
N ILE A 54 6.80 -2.38 -21.47
CA ILE A 54 6.19 -1.05 -21.40
C ILE A 54 7.02 -0.02 -22.23
N GLY A 55 8.12 -0.47 -22.85
CA GLY A 55 9.08 0.37 -23.53
C GLY A 55 8.53 1.11 -24.75
N SER A 56 7.61 0.53 -25.52
CA SER A 56 7.13 1.17 -26.75
C SER A 56 6.12 2.30 -26.48
N GLU A 57 5.21 2.13 -25.51
CA GLU A 57 4.16 3.12 -25.21
C GLU A 57 4.64 4.35 -24.42
N ASN A 58 5.80 4.27 -23.74
CA ASN A 58 6.38 5.37 -22.98
C ASN A 58 7.50 6.14 -23.73
N THR A 59 7.63 5.94 -25.05
CA THR A 59 8.62 6.64 -25.88
C THR A 59 8.22 8.08 -26.20
N LEU A 60 7.74 8.84 -25.21
CA LEU A 60 7.65 10.29 -25.34
C LEU A 60 9.00 10.86 -24.90
N LEU A 61 9.77 11.37 -25.87
CA LEU A 61 11.01 12.09 -25.65
C LEU A 61 10.75 13.28 -24.72
N TRP A 62 11.27 13.21 -23.49
CA TRP A 62 11.10 14.24 -22.47
C TRP A 62 11.99 15.47 -22.67
N ASP A 63 12.62 15.63 -23.84
CA ASP A 63 13.50 16.77 -24.09
C ASP A 63 13.46 17.19 -25.57
N VAL A 64 12.44 17.95 -25.93
CA VAL A 64 12.38 18.74 -27.17
C VAL A 64 12.61 20.20 -26.78
N ASN A 65 13.86 20.58 -26.59
CA ASN A 65 14.26 21.98 -26.53
C ASN A 65 14.31 22.52 -27.97
N PHE A 66 13.42 23.47 -28.30
CA PHE A 66 13.43 24.25 -29.54
C PHE A 66 14.43 25.42 -29.44
#